data_AF-A0AB37QFV8-F1
#
_entry.id   AF-A0AB37QFV8-F1
#
_cell.length_a   1.000
_cell.length_b   1.000
_cell.length_c   1.000
_cell.angle_alpha   90.00
_cell.angle_beta   90.00
_cell.angle_gamma   90.00
#
_symmetry.space_group_name_H-M   'P 1'
#
loop_
_entity.id
_entity.type
_entity.pdbx_description
1 polymer ?
#
loop_
_entity_poly.entity_id
_entity_poly.type
_entity_poly.pdbx_seq_one_letter_code
_entity_poly.pdbx_strand_id
1 'polypeptide(L)'
;MFQRVRPGERFMPNRFRIPEPRIDRAKQRKIWALDLVLMPLVGFDDQGGRLGMGGGFYDRSLAYLARRKAWRKPVLLGLAHECQKVDRLAQASWDVPLQGTLSDKDWYLSDGV
;
A
#
# COMPACT_ATOMS: atom_id res chain seq x y z
N MET A 1 1.03 5.43 -9.56
CA MET A 1 1.01 4.70 -10.85
C MET A 1 1.94 3.51 -10.68
N PHE A 2 1.54 2.33 -11.16
CA PHE A 2 2.36 1.11 -11.08
C PHE A 2 2.89 0.78 -12.46
N GLN A 3 4.09 0.20 -12.53
CA GLN A 3 4.74 -0.17 -13.78
C GLN A 3 5.40 -1.53 -13.64
N ARG A 4 5.25 -2.39 -14.66
CA ARG A 4 6.00 -3.65 -14.72
C ARG A 4 7.48 -3.35 -14.87
N VAL A 5 8.31 -3.96 -14.02
CA VAL A 5 9.77 -3.90 -14.09
C VAL A 5 10.32 -5.29 -14.43
N ARG A 6 11.40 -5.34 -15.20
CA ARG A 6 12.18 -6.57 -15.46
C ARG A 6 13.55 -6.50 -14.76
N PRO A 7 14.17 -7.67 -14.46
CA PRO A 7 15.55 -7.71 -13.97
C PRO A 7 16.50 -6.89 -14.87
N GLY A 8 17.39 -6.12 -14.25
CA GLY A 8 18.38 -5.31 -14.95
C GLY A 8 17.89 -3.96 -15.50
N GLU A 9 16.60 -3.61 -15.33
CA GLU A 9 16.14 -2.26 -15.68
C GLU A 9 16.81 -1.20 -14.77
N ARG A 10 17.19 -0.06 -15.36
CA ARG A 10 17.80 1.06 -14.62
C ARG A 10 16.74 1.89 -13.90
N PHE A 11 17.04 2.21 -12.65
CA PHE A 11 16.22 3.07 -11.81
C PHE A 11 16.86 4.46 -11.70
N MET A 12 16.02 5.48 -11.58
CA MET A 12 16.43 6.86 -11.37
C MET A 12 15.80 7.37 -10.07
N PRO A 13 16.53 8.14 -9.25
CA PRO A 13 15.96 8.71 -8.04
C PRO A 13 14.84 9.71 -8.39
N ASN A 14 13.70 9.58 -7.72
CA ASN A 14 12.65 10.60 -7.75
C ASN A 14 13.03 11.81 -6.85
N ARG A 15 12.12 12.78 -6.68
CA ARG A 15 12.34 13.96 -5.82
C ARG A 15 12.62 13.64 -4.34
N PHE A 16 12.28 12.43 -3.89
CA PHE A 16 12.54 11.92 -2.54
C PHE A 16 13.73 10.95 -2.49
N ARG A 17 14.53 10.86 -3.56
CA ARG A 17 15.66 9.95 -3.73
C ARG A 17 15.29 8.46 -3.72
N ILE A 18 14.02 8.13 -3.91
CA ILE A 18 13.57 6.74 -4.05
C ILE A 18 13.88 6.33 -5.50
N PRO A 19 14.60 5.21 -5.72
CA PRO A 19 14.81 4.67 -7.05
C PRO A 19 13.45 4.29 -7.67
N GLU A 20 13.13 4.86 -8.83
CA GLU A 20 11.96 4.52 -9.64
C GLU A 20 12.36 4.12 -11.05
N PRO A 21 11.64 3.18 -11.70
CA PRO A 21 11.91 2.85 -13.09
C PRO A 21 11.62 4.06 -13.99
N ARG A 22 12.32 4.18 -15.13
CA ARG A 22 11.97 5.17 -16.16
C ARG A 22 10.52 4.94 -16.61
N ILE A 23 9.74 6.01 -16.64
CA ILE A 23 8.33 5.95 -17.03
C ILE A 23 8.21 5.42 -18.47
N ASP A 24 7.46 4.34 -18.61
CA ASP A 24 7.08 3.70 -19.88
C ASP A 24 5.58 3.40 -19.83
N ARG A 25 4.79 4.14 -20.61
CA ARG A 25 3.33 4.05 -20.63
C ARG A 25 2.83 2.66 -21.03
N ALA A 26 3.56 1.92 -21.87
CA ALA A 26 3.15 0.58 -22.29
C ALA A 26 3.26 -0.45 -21.15
N LYS A 27 4.17 -0.22 -20.21
CA LYS A 27 4.39 -1.08 -19.03
C LYS A 27 3.51 -0.69 -17.83
N GLN A 28 2.80 0.43 -17.88
CA GLN A 28 1.97 0.88 -16.77
C GLN A 28 0.79 -0.05 -16.53
N ARG A 29 0.44 -0.22 -15.26
CA ARG A 29 -0.73 -0.97 -14.83
C ARG A 29 -1.57 -0.09 -13.91
N LYS A 30 -2.88 -0.14 -14.14
CA LYS A 30 -3.86 0.50 -13.27
C LYS A 30 -3.91 -0.27 -11.95
N ILE A 31 -4.06 0.44 -10.84
CA ILE A 31 -4.03 -0.18 -9.51
C ILE A 31 -5.13 -1.24 -9.33
N TRP A 32 -6.31 -1.05 -9.92
CA TRP A 32 -7.42 -2.00 -9.87
C TRP A 32 -7.19 -3.27 -10.71
N ALA A 33 -6.15 -3.30 -11.54
CA ALA A 33 -5.76 -4.48 -12.30
C ALA A 33 -4.67 -5.31 -11.59
N LEU A 34 -4.24 -4.88 -10.40
CA LEU A 34 -3.33 -5.64 -9.56
C LEU A 34 -4.14 -6.62 -8.69
N ASP A 35 -3.55 -7.77 -8.39
CA ASP A 35 -4.14 -8.73 -7.45
C ASP A 35 -3.75 -8.41 -6.00
N LEU A 36 -2.52 -7.93 -5.80
CA LEU A 36 -1.93 -7.64 -4.49
C LEU A 36 -1.10 -6.35 -4.57
N VAL A 37 -1.16 -5.54 -3.51
CA VAL A 37 -0.26 -4.41 -3.26
C VAL A 37 0.36 -4.58 -1.88
N LEU A 38 1.69 -4.57 -1.85
CA LEU A 38 2.49 -4.57 -0.63
C LEU A 38 2.85 -3.13 -0.28
N MET A 39 2.43 -2.67 0.89
CA MET A 39 2.56 -1.27 1.32
C MET A 39 3.57 -1.16 2.44
N PRO A 40 4.69 -0.45 2.26
CA PRO A 40 5.58 -0.11 3.36
C PRO A 40 4.91 0.92 4.27
N LEU A 41 5.11 0.79 5.57
CA LEU A 41 4.44 1.59 6.59
C LEU A 41 5.45 2.25 7.54
N VAL A 42 5.02 3.30 8.24
CA VAL A 42 5.68 3.89 9.42
C VAL A 42 5.12 3.27 10.69
N GLY A 43 3.81 3.01 10.71
CA GLY A 43 3.12 2.36 11.81
C GLY A 43 1.88 1.61 11.32
N PHE A 44 1.43 0.64 12.10
CA PHE A 44 0.22 -0.13 11.83
C PHE A 44 -0.49 -0.56 13.12
N ASP A 45 -1.76 -0.91 13.00
CA ASP A 45 -2.52 -1.56 14.07
C ASP A 45 -3.21 -2.83 13.56
N ASP A 46 -3.76 -3.61 14.50
CA ASP A 46 -4.43 -4.90 14.21
C ASP A 46 -5.80 -4.72 13.51
N GLN A 47 -6.30 -3.49 13.41
CA GLN A 47 -7.57 -3.16 12.75
C GLN A 47 -7.38 -2.74 11.28
N GLY A 48 -6.17 -2.96 10.72
CA GLY A 48 -5.82 -2.57 9.36
C GLY A 48 -5.52 -1.09 9.21
N GLY A 49 -5.40 -0.35 10.32
CA GLY A 49 -4.88 1.01 10.33
C GLY A 49 -3.43 1.05 9.86
N ARG A 50 -3.11 2.11 9.12
CA ARG A 50 -1.75 2.36 8.66
C ARG A 50 -1.37 3.82 8.81
N LEU A 51 -0.10 4.05 9.10
CA LEU A 51 0.54 5.34 9.05
C LEU A 51 1.62 5.31 7.98
N GLY A 52 1.50 6.18 6.97
CA GLY A 52 2.51 6.34 5.93
C GLY A 52 3.44 7.53 6.20
N MET A 53 4.29 7.86 5.22
CA MET A 53 5.21 9.00 5.28
C MET A 53 4.55 10.40 5.11
N GLY A 54 3.21 10.49 5.17
CA GLY A 54 2.46 11.76 5.05
C GLY A 54 2.18 12.30 3.63
N GLY A 55 2.66 11.65 2.56
CA GLY A 55 2.47 12.13 1.18
C GLY A 55 1.11 11.83 0.53
N GLY A 56 0.25 11.03 1.18
CA GLY A 56 -1.09 10.66 0.71
C GLY A 56 -1.14 9.94 -0.65
N PHE A 57 -0.05 9.31 -1.08
CA PHE A 57 0.03 8.67 -2.41
C PHE A 57 -0.91 7.47 -2.54
N TYR A 58 -0.97 6.63 -1.50
CA TYR A 58 -1.81 5.44 -1.49
C TYR A 58 -3.28 5.79 -1.31
N ASP A 59 -3.63 6.67 -0.39
CA ASP A 59 -5.04 7.05 -0.15
C ASP A 59 -5.66 7.63 -1.43
N ARG A 60 -4.96 8.53 -2.12
CA ARG A 60 -5.40 9.04 -3.44
C ARG A 60 -5.53 7.94 -4.49
N SER A 61 -4.60 6.98 -4.52
CA SER A 61 -4.63 5.90 -5.51
C SER A 61 -5.72 4.86 -5.22
N LEU A 62 -6.09 4.68 -3.95
CA LEU A 62 -7.02 3.68 -3.45
C LEU A 62 -8.43 4.23 -3.19
N ALA A 63 -8.64 5.54 -3.26
CA ALA A 63 -9.91 6.21 -2.95
C ALA A 63 -11.13 5.62 -3.69
N TYR A 64 -10.93 5.00 -4.86
CA TYR A 64 -12.02 4.33 -5.60
C TYR A 64 -12.61 3.12 -4.85
N LEU A 65 -11.86 2.50 -3.93
CA LEU A 65 -12.32 1.37 -3.13
C LEU A 65 -13.46 1.75 -2.18
N ALA A 66 -13.50 2.99 -1.71
CA ALA A 66 -14.62 3.50 -0.91
C ALA A 66 -15.96 3.49 -1.67
N ARG A 67 -15.91 3.49 -3.02
CA ARG A 67 -17.11 3.52 -3.88
C ARG A 67 -17.51 2.13 -4.42
N ARG A 68 -16.72 1.08 -4.18
CA ARG A 68 -16.97 -0.25 -4.76
C ARG A 68 -17.49 -1.24 -3.71
N LYS A 69 -18.66 -1.82 -3.99
CA LYS A 69 -19.36 -2.75 -3.08
C LYS A 69 -19.08 -4.24 -3.34
N ALA A 70 -18.75 -4.63 -4.58
CA ALA A 70 -18.67 -6.06 -4.96
C ALA A 70 -17.27 -6.53 -5.41
N TRP A 71 -16.41 -5.63 -5.91
CA TRP A 71 -15.07 -6.01 -6.40
C TRP A 71 -14.00 -5.10 -5.79
N ARG A 72 -13.33 -5.62 -4.74
CA ARG A 72 -12.29 -4.93 -3.95
C ARG A 72 -10.90 -5.45 -4.27
N LYS A 73 -10.49 -5.41 -5.54
CA LYS A 73 -9.08 -5.57 -5.92
C LYS A 73 -8.36 -4.22 -5.87
N PRO A 74 -7.06 -4.17 -5.54
CA PRO A 74 -6.21 -5.29 -5.09
C PRO A 74 -6.41 -5.63 -3.61
N VAL A 75 -5.91 -6.80 -3.19
CA VAL A 75 -5.64 -7.07 -1.76
C VAL A 75 -4.56 -6.11 -1.28
N LEU A 76 -4.77 -5.46 -0.14
CA LEU A 76 -3.81 -4.52 0.45
C LEU A 76 -3.16 -5.15 1.67
N LEU A 77 -1.86 -5.42 1.60
CA LEU A 77 -1.10 -5.91 2.74
C LEU A 77 -0.03 -4.90 3.14
N GLY A 78 0.05 -4.64 4.44
CA GLY A 78 1.16 -3.92 5.06
C GLY A 78 2.39 -4.80 5.16
N LEU A 79 3.57 -4.22 4.93
CA LEU A 79 4.85 -4.78 5.33
C LEU A 79 5.49 -3.82 6.33
N ALA A 80 5.78 -4.32 7.53
CA ALA A 80 6.32 -3.52 8.61
C ALA A 80 7.27 -4.36 9.47
N HIS A 81 8.04 -3.71 10.33
CA HIS A 81 8.66 -4.35 11.48
C HIS A 81 7.72 -4.35 12.67
N GLU A 82 7.88 -5.30 13.58
CA GLU A 82 7.05 -5.41 14.78
C GLU A 82 7.10 -4.14 15.65
N CYS A 83 8.25 -3.45 15.69
CA CYS A 83 8.40 -2.20 16.44
C CYS A 83 7.53 -1.04 15.89
N GLN A 84 6.93 -1.22 14.72
CA GLN A 84 6.01 -0.26 14.09
C GLN A 84 4.55 -0.54 14.47
N LYS A 85 4.27 -1.63 15.18
CA LYS A 85 2.95 -1.92 15.71
C LYS A 85 2.61 -0.94 16.83
N VAL A 86 1.40 -0.40 16.80
CA VAL A 86 0.81 0.41 17.85
C VAL A 86 -0.57 -0.12 18.22
N ASP A 87 -1.06 0.24 19.40
CA ASP A 87 -2.36 -0.26 19.89
C ASP A 87 -3.52 0.15 18.97
N ARG A 88 -3.53 1.41 18.53
CA ARG A 88 -4.58 1.94 17.65
C ARG A 88 -4.14 3.21 16.94
N LEU A 89 -4.43 3.30 15.64
CA LEU A 89 -4.28 4.51 14.86
C LEU A 89 -5.61 5.24 14.71
N ALA A 90 -5.56 6.58 14.75
CA ALA A 90 -6.68 7.40 14.35
C ALA A 90 -6.87 7.29 12.83
N GLN A 91 -8.05 6.87 12.39
CA GLN A 91 -8.40 6.76 10.98
C GLN A 91 -9.31 7.91 10.56
N ALA A 92 -8.95 8.60 9.49
CA ALA A 92 -9.80 9.56 8.81
C ALA A 92 -10.77 8.84 7.85
N SER A 93 -11.84 9.53 7.46
CA SER A 93 -12.89 8.95 6.59
C SER A 93 -12.41 8.61 5.17
N TRP A 94 -11.27 9.16 4.74
CA TRP A 94 -10.65 8.86 3.45
C TRP A 94 -9.57 7.77 3.52
N ASP A 95 -9.24 7.29 4.72
CA ASP A 95 -8.27 6.22 4.88
C ASP A 95 -8.90 4.90 4.44
N VAL A 96 -8.15 4.18 3.60
CA VAL A 96 -8.55 2.84 3.14
C VAL A 96 -7.89 1.83 4.07
N PRO A 97 -8.61 1.00 4.86
CA PRO A 97 -7.97 0.02 5.72
C PRO A 97 -7.22 -1.06 4.92
N LEU A 98 -6.16 -1.60 5.50
CA LEU A 98 -5.48 -2.80 5.00
C LEU A 98 -6.30 -4.05 5.31
N GLN A 99 -6.12 -5.11 4.52
CA GLN A 99 -6.62 -6.47 4.79
C GLN A 99 -5.78 -7.22 5.83
N GLY A 100 -4.55 -6.76 6.03
CA GLY A 100 -3.66 -7.28 7.04
C GLY A 100 -2.26 -6.70 6.90
N THR A 101 -1.41 -7.01 7.87
CA THR A 101 -0.01 -6.58 7.92
C THR A 101 0.87 -7.76 8.31
N LEU A 102 1.97 -7.95 7.59
CA LEU A 102 3.00 -8.92 7.94
C LEU A 102 4.16 -8.17 8.62
N SER A 103 4.58 -8.69 9.76
CA SER A 103 5.80 -8.26 10.44
C SER A 103 6.90 -9.31 10.39
N ASP A 104 8.07 -8.98 10.91
CA ASP A 104 9.16 -9.93 11.16
C ASP A 104 8.84 -10.92 12.29
N LYS A 105 7.70 -10.80 12.97
CA LYS A 105 7.26 -11.70 14.04
C LYS A 105 5.94 -12.41 13.78
N ASP A 106 4.96 -11.75 13.17
CA ASP A 106 3.60 -12.29 13.07
C ASP A 106 2.80 -11.74 11.87
N TRP A 107 1.60 -12.28 11.69
CA TRP A 107 0.63 -11.95 10.65
C TRP A 107 -0.64 -11.43 11.29
N TYR A 108 -0.93 -10.15 11.07
CA TYR A 108 -2.10 -9.46 11.60
C TYR A 108 -3.16 -9.35 10.52
N LEU A 109 -4.21 -10.17 10.59
CA LEU A 109 -5.36 -10.07 9.69
C LEU A 109 -6.37 -9.08 10.28
N SER A 110 -6.88 -8.17 9.47
CA SER A 110 -7.93 -7.25 9.91
C SER A 110 -9.30 -7.90 9.70
N ASP A 111 -10.09 -7.94 10.76
CA ASP A 111 -11.46 -8.44 10.70
C ASP A 111 -12.31 -7.50 9.85
N GLY A 112 -12.79 -7.96 8.69
CA GLY A 112 -13.81 -7.25 7.90
C GLY A 112 -13.48 -6.85 6.47
N VAL A 113 -12.74 -7.68 5.71
CA VAL A 113 -12.71 -7.57 4.23
C VAL A 113 -13.39 -8.74 3.55
#